data_AF-A0A537X9I2-F1
#
_entry.id   AF-A0A537X9I2-F1
#
_cell.length_a   1.000
_cell.length_b   1.000
_cell.length_c   1.000
_cell.angle_alpha   90.00
_cell.angle_beta   90.00
_cell.angle_gamma   90.00
#
_symmetry.space_group_name_H-M   'P 1'
#
loop_
_entity.id
_entity.type
_entity.pdbx_description
1 polymer ?
#
loop_
_entity_poly.entity_id
_entity_poly.type
_entity_poly.pdbx_seq_one_letter_code
_entity_poly.pdbx_strand_id
1 'polypeptide(L)'
;MEVGYHARLLGILLPLAALLCWAGALGISLERRRLAGRIGIALAVDAVLLYVVLRIAREIAIDQVPDPQLDPVAGAVWDAFFGSLQTLTLLTGALGVTLFAAASSLLERDQLAGLGRRGAAAVLASPQRPALRAARAVGILAVGVGVVAEPDLAIQLLVVAVGAVAIFYATTELLELAGPGRERAGVREGARGAAARAKGLWPGGRRAALAGALVGALVVAVVVALAIPGSGRHRRRIPITTCNGFAVLCDRPLNLVAFAAAHNAMSADSDSFINANQPRGMVPQLQYGIRAFLIDDYYGVPKSGFVRTVLDKKHIPRPELERRAGKPAVDALEHLTRGAGFPPPNSPDKHIYLCHVFCEAGYVDMTKTLTDVRRWMDDHPNEVLIFFIEDTVTPQDAAKVFAKAGLTRYLYVHNREDPWPTLRTMIATGQRLFVLSENFKASGIPWYHNGFELSQETPYHFASPRDFSCRPNRGTPNSPLFLVNHWIDTGKPSPGEAKHVNRFDYLLLRARQCQRERGLLPNMVAVDWYDRGDLLGVVNVLNDLPRTARLVSPTS
;
A
#
# COMPACT_ATOMS: atom_id res chain seq x y z
N MET A 1 -3.39 23.33 20.37
CA MET A 1 -1.97 23.03 20.05
C MET A 1 -1.10 22.92 21.30
N GLU A 2 -1.31 23.71 22.35
CA GLU A 2 -0.53 23.62 23.61
C GLU A 2 -0.63 22.27 24.35
N VAL A 3 -1.82 21.67 24.43
CA VAL A 3 -2.03 20.37 25.14
C VAL A 3 -1.18 19.25 24.53
N GLY A 4 -1.03 19.23 23.19
CA GLY A 4 -0.22 18.23 22.49
C GLY A 4 1.29 18.41 22.72
N TYR A 5 1.74 19.65 22.92
CA TYR A 5 3.13 19.96 23.24
C TYR A 5 3.48 19.51 24.67
N HIS A 6 2.62 19.83 25.66
CA HIS A 6 2.81 19.39 27.04
C HIS A 6 2.75 17.86 27.18
N ALA A 7 1.84 17.19 26.47
CA ALA A 7 1.76 15.73 26.46
C ALA A 7 3.03 15.08 25.89
N ARG A 8 3.59 15.60 24.79
CA ARG A 8 4.87 15.12 24.23
C ARG A 8 6.04 15.36 25.17
N LEU A 9 6.09 16.54 25.79
CA LEU A 9 7.17 16.89 26.73
C LEU A 9 7.13 15.98 27.97
N LEU A 10 5.96 15.80 28.58
CA LEU A 10 5.78 14.89 29.72
C LEU A 10 6.07 13.43 29.35
N GLY A 11 5.71 13.02 28.13
CA GLY A 11 6.02 11.69 27.59
C GLY A 11 7.52 11.39 27.47
N ILE A 12 8.38 12.41 27.46
CA ILE A 12 9.85 12.26 27.46
C ILE A 12 10.42 12.45 28.88
N LEU A 13 9.95 13.45 29.61
CA LEU A 13 10.49 13.80 30.92
C LEU A 13 10.18 12.76 32.01
N LEU A 14 8.97 12.19 32.03
CA LEU A 14 8.58 11.22 33.05
C LEU A 14 9.38 9.91 32.98
N PRO A 15 9.60 9.28 31.79
CA PRO A 15 10.48 8.12 31.69
C PRO A 15 11.92 8.41 32.10
N LEU A 16 12.46 9.58 31.73
CA LEU A 16 13.81 9.98 32.13
C LEU A 16 13.93 10.16 33.64
N ALA A 17 12.94 10.82 34.27
CA ALA A 17 12.89 10.95 35.72
C ALA A 17 12.79 9.59 36.41
N ALA A 18 11.97 8.67 35.91
CA ALA A 18 11.87 7.30 36.44
C ALA A 18 13.20 6.55 36.37
N LEU A 19 13.91 6.63 35.23
CA LEU A 19 15.24 6.03 35.06
C LEU A 19 16.26 6.61 36.05
N LEU A 20 16.26 7.94 36.26
CA LEU A 20 17.13 8.59 37.23
C LEU A 20 16.81 8.17 38.66
N CYS A 21 15.52 8.06 39.02
CA CYS A 21 15.10 7.55 40.33
C CYS A 21 15.53 6.09 40.55
N TRP A 22 15.39 5.22 39.54
CA TRP A 22 15.87 3.84 39.64
C TRP A 22 17.39 3.74 39.74
N ALA A 23 18.13 4.54 38.96
CA ALA A 23 19.58 4.60 39.03
C ALA A 23 20.07 5.10 40.40
N GLY A 24 19.42 6.14 40.94
CA GLY A 24 19.70 6.66 42.29
C GLY A 24 19.41 5.63 43.38
N ALA A 25 18.25 4.96 43.31
CA ALA A 25 17.88 3.91 44.26
C ALA A 25 18.85 2.72 44.24
N LEU A 26 19.30 2.31 43.05
CA LEU A 26 20.32 1.27 42.88
C LEU A 26 21.71 1.71 43.38
N GLY A 27 22.05 2.99 43.23
CA GLY A 27 23.31 3.55 43.73
C GLY A 27 23.39 3.55 45.26
N ILE A 28 22.27 3.84 45.94
CA ILE A 28 22.20 4.01 47.39
C ILE A 28 21.92 2.68 48.13
N SER A 29 21.20 1.74 47.51
CA SER A 29 20.80 0.49 48.16
C SER A 29 21.98 -0.42 48.49
N LEU A 30 22.00 -0.94 49.71
CA LEU A 30 22.91 -2.01 50.14
C LEU A 30 22.52 -3.38 49.56
N GLU A 31 21.24 -3.57 49.23
CA GLU A 31 20.68 -4.80 48.63
C GLU A 31 20.32 -4.59 47.15
N ARG A 32 21.26 -4.04 46.37
CA ARG A 32 21.07 -3.66 44.94
C ARG A 32 20.38 -4.73 44.10
N ARG A 33 20.68 -6.00 44.40
CA ARG A 33 20.16 -7.15 43.67
C ARG A 33 18.67 -7.43 43.93
N ARG A 34 18.24 -7.38 45.20
CA ARG A 34 16.82 -7.53 45.54
C ARG A 34 16.01 -6.34 45.01
N LEU A 35 16.60 -5.15 45.06
CA LEU A 35 15.99 -3.95 44.48
C LEU A 35 15.84 -4.08 42.96
N ALA A 36 16.87 -4.53 42.24
CA ALA A 36 16.80 -4.78 40.80
C ALA A 36 15.73 -5.82 40.43
N GLY A 37 15.60 -6.89 41.23
CA GLY A 37 14.55 -7.88 41.05
C GLY A 37 13.14 -7.31 41.24
N ARG A 38 12.93 -6.46 42.26
CA ARG A 38 11.64 -5.78 42.49
C ARG A 38 11.29 -4.80 41.38
N ILE A 39 12.28 -4.04 40.89
CA ILE A 39 12.12 -3.15 39.73
C ILE A 39 11.72 -3.97 38.49
N GLY A 40 12.38 -5.11 38.26
CA GLY A 40 12.04 -6.03 37.17
C GLY A 40 10.60 -6.55 37.23
N ILE A 41 10.14 -6.97 38.42
CA ILE A 41 8.75 -7.40 38.63
C ILE A 41 7.77 -6.25 38.37
N ALA A 42 8.03 -5.07 38.92
CA ALA A 42 7.16 -3.90 38.74
C ALA A 42 7.02 -3.54 37.25
N LEU A 43 8.13 -3.48 36.53
CA LEU A 43 8.15 -3.25 35.08
C LEU A 43 7.34 -4.27 34.29
N ALA A 44 7.46 -5.55 34.65
CA ALA A 44 6.69 -6.62 34.00
C ALA A 44 5.19 -6.51 34.28
N VAL A 45 4.80 -6.22 35.52
CA VAL A 45 3.39 -6.06 35.92
C VAL A 45 2.78 -4.83 35.27
N ASP A 46 3.46 -3.68 35.32
CA ASP A 46 2.97 -2.43 34.76
C ASP A 46 2.81 -2.53 33.23
N ALA A 47 3.72 -3.23 32.56
CA ALA A 47 3.60 -3.51 31.13
C ALA A 47 2.36 -4.36 30.80
N VAL A 48 2.09 -5.42 31.57
CA VAL A 48 0.90 -6.25 31.36
C VAL A 48 -0.38 -5.44 31.62
N LEU A 49 -0.41 -4.64 32.69
CA LEU A 49 -1.55 -3.79 33.01
C LEU A 49 -1.82 -2.76 31.92
N LEU A 50 -0.79 -2.05 31.46
CA LEU A 50 -0.92 -1.07 30.39
C LEU A 50 -1.36 -1.72 29.07
N TYR A 51 -0.85 -2.91 28.74
CA TYR A 51 -1.26 -3.65 27.57
C TYR A 51 -2.75 -4.01 27.61
N VAL A 52 -3.24 -4.50 28.76
CA VAL A 52 -4.66 -4.81 28.96
C VAL A 52 -5.51 -3.54 28.85
N VAL A 53 -5.09 -2.43 29.47
CA VAL A 53 -5.81 -1.14 29.39
C VAL A 53 -5.90 -0.65 27.95
N LEU A 54 -4.82 -0.71 27.17
CA LEU A 54 -4.82 -0.29 25.77
C LEU A 54 -5.71 -1.17 24.88
N ARG A 55 -5.86 -2.45 25.21
CA ARG A 55 -6.78 -3.36 24.51
C ARG A 55 -8.24 -3.07 24.87
N ILE A 56 -8.55 -2.90 26.15
CA ILE A 56 -9.92 -2.54 26.58
C ILE A 56 -10.32 -1.18 25.98
N ALA A 57 -9.42 -0.19 26.04
CA ALA A 57 -9.69 1.13 25.48
C ALA A 57 -9.91 1.09 23.96
N ARG A 58 -9.26 0.18 23.25
CA ARG A 58 -9.49 -0.04 21.82
C ARG A 58 -10.90 -0.51 21.53
N GLU A 59 -11.37 -1.53 22.24
CA GLU A 59 -12.72 -2.08 22.01
C GLU A 59 -13.79 -1.03 22.39
N ILE A 60 -13.61 -0.31 23.51
CA ILE A 60 -14.49 0.81 23.87
C ILE A 60 -14.49 1.90 22.79
N ALA A 61 -13.34 2.22 22.22
CA ALA A 61 -13.23 3.25 21.18
C ALA A 61 -13.88 2.81 19.85
N ILE A 62 -13.83 1.53 19.53
CA ILE A 62 -14.51 0.96 18.35
C ILE A 62 -16.02 0.96 18.57
N ASP A 63 -16.50 0.53 19.74
CA ASP A 63 -17.93 0.51 20.08
C ASP A 63 -18.59 1.90 20.07
N GLN A 64 -17.80 2.98 20.20
CA GLN A 64 -18.31 4.35 20.11
C GLN A 64 -18.52 4.84 18.67
N VAL A 65 -18.16 4.04 17.66
CA VAL A 65 -18.38 4.37 16.25
C VAL A 65 -19.81 4.01 15.86
N PRO A 66 -20.65 4.98 15.41
CA PRO A 66 -22.08 4.75 15.19
C PRO A 66 -22.41 3.77 14.05
N ASP A 67 -21.45 3.50 13.16
CA ASP A 67 -21.61 2.63 11.99
C ASP A 67 -20.75 1.36 12.15
N PRO A 68 -21.38 0.18 12.36
CA PRO A 68 -20.68 -1.09 12.49
C PRO A 68 -19.82 -1.48 11.27
N GLN A 69 -20.07 -0.87 10.09
CA GLN A 69 -19.23 -1.10 8.91
C GLN A 69 -17.86 -0.41 9.02
N LEU A 70 -17.73 0.57 9.92
CA LEU A 70 -16.51 1.33 10.17
C LEU A 70 -15.66 0.75 11.31
N ASP A 71 -16.13 -0.26 12.06
CA ASP A 71 -15.35 -0.91 13.12
C ASP A 71 -13.94 -1.34 12.68
N PRO A 72 -13.75 -1.93 11.46
CA PRO A 72 -12.41 -2.30 10.99
C PRO A 72 -11.54 -1.09 10.69
N VAL A 73 -12.13 0.02 10.26
CA VAL A 73 -11.44 1.28 9.95
C VAL A 73 -11.03 1.97 11.26
N ALA A 74 -11.93 2.04 12.23
CA ALA A 74 -11.68 2.58 13.56
C ALA A 74 -10.57 1.80 14.28
N GLY A 75 -10.61 0.46 14.20
CA GLY A 75 -9.56 -0.40 14.70
C GLY A 75 -8.21 -0.15 14.02
N ALA A 76 -8.19 0.02 12.69
CA ALA A 76 -6.96 0.32 11.95
C ALA A 76 -6.38 1.69 12.30
N VAL A 77 -7.23 2.69 12.52
CA VAL A 77 -6.80 4.03 12.98
C VAL A 77 -6.20 3.92 14.39
N TRP A 78 -6.88 3.24 15.32
CA TRP A 78 -6.36 3.00 16.66
C TRP A 78 -4.99 2.32 16.62
N ASP A 79 -4.86 1.26 15.83
CA ASP A 79 -3.62 0.50 15.70
C ASP A 79 -2.50 1.34 15.05
N ALA A 80 -2.82 2.30 14.19
CA ALA A 80 -1.86 3.24 13.62
C ALA A 80 -1.34 4.26 14.66
N PHE A 81 -2.20 4.74 15.56
CA PHE A 81 -1.82 5.70 16.60
C PHE A 81 -1.13 5.04 17.80
N PHE A 82 -1.65 3.90 18.27
CA PHE A 82 -1.23 3.24 19.51
C PHE A 82 -0.40 1.97 19.30
N GLY A 83 -0.21 1.51 18.06
CA GLY A 83 0.57 0.31 17.76
C GLY A 83 2.01 0.40 18.28
N SER A 84 2.66 1.55 18.11
CA SER A 84 4.01 1.78 18.64
C SER A 84 4.05 1.73 20.18
N LEU A 85 3.01 2.21 20.85
CA LEU A 85 2.90 2.18 22.31
C LEU A 85 2.71 0.74 22.82
N GLN A 86 1.91 -0.07 22.13
CA GLN A 86 1.75 -1.49 22.45
C GLN A 86 3.08 -2.25 22.31
N THR A 87 3.82 -2.01 21.24
CA THR A 87 5.16 -2.61 21.05
C THR A 87 6.10 -2.19 22.18
N LEU A 88 6.18 -0.89 22.49
CA LEU A 88 7.02 -0.40 23.59
C LEU A 88 6.64 -1.02 24.94
N THR A 89 5.34 -1.17 25.20
CA THR A 89 4.83 -1.78 26.43
C THR A 89 5.32 -3.23 26.58
N LEU A 90 5.23 -4.03 25.50
CA LEU A 90 5.74 -5.41 25.51
C LEU A 90 7.26 -5.48 25.69
N LEU A 91 8.01 -4.56 25.09
CA LEU A 91 9.46 -4.46 25.27
C LEU A 91 9.84 -4.13 26.72
N THR A 92 9.12 -3.20 27.35
CA THR A 92 9.29 -2.87 28.77
C THR A 92 9.01 -4.08 29.67
N GLY A 93 7.98 -4.87 29.35
CA GLY A 93 7.68 -6.10 30.07
C GLY A 93 8.79 -7.14 29.96
N ALA A 94 9.30 -7.37 28.74
CA ALA A 94 10.42 -8.29 28.50
C ALA A 94 11.70 -7.86 29.24
N LEU A 95 11.98 -6.54 29.29
CA LEU A 95 13.07 -5.97 30.05
C LEU A 95 12.89 -6.22 31.57
N GLY A 96 11.67 -6.06 32.08
CA GLY A 96 11.35 -6.36 33.47
C GLY A 96 11.61 -7.82 33.84
N VAL A 97 11.16 -8.75 32.99
CA VAL A 97 11.37 -10.20 33.18
C VAL A 97 12.86 -10.55 33.16
N THR A 98 13.64 -9.98 32.24
CA THR A 98 15.09 -10.22 32.16
C THR A 98 15.85 -9.63 33.35
N LEU A 99 15.50 -8.44 33.83
CA LEU A 99 16.05 -7.86 35.06
C LEU A 99 15.76 -8.74 36.29
N PHE A 100 14.54 -9.26 36.39
CA PHE A 100 14.16 -10.18 37.45
C PHE A 100 14.92 -11.52 37.36
N ALA A 101 15.08 -12.07 36.16
CA ALA A 101 15.86 -13.29 35.91
C ALA A 101 17.33 -13.11 36.31
N ALA A 102 17.96 -12.00 35.91
CA ALA A 102 19.34 -11.67 36.25
C ALA A 102 19.53 -11.47 37.77
N ALA A 103 18.55 -10.85 38.43
CA ALA A 103 18.55 -10.73 39.89
C ALA A 103 18.44 -12.10 40.59
N SER A 104 17.76 -13.07 39.96
CA SER A 104 17.45 -14.39 40.54
C SER A 104 18.43 -15.50 40.17
N SER A 105 19.34 -15.27 39.20
CA SER A 105 20.22 -16.28 38.60
C SER A 105 21.25 -16.96 39.51
N LEU A 106 21.42 -16.54 40.77
CA LEU A 106 22.29 -17.23 41.74
C LEU A 106 21.51 -18.04 42.79
N LEU A 107 20.19 -17.97 42.79
CA LEU A 107 19.34 -18.85 43.59
C LEU A 107 19.39 -20.26 43.01
N GLU A 108 19.48 -21.29 43.86
CA GLU A 108 19.39 -22.68 43.39
C GLU A 108 18.02 -22.96 42.76
N ARG A 109 17.96 -23.77 41.70
CA ARG A 109 16.71 -24.11 40.99
C ARG A 109 15.60 -24.61 41.93
N ASP A 110 15.98 -25.30 43.01
CA ASP A 110 15.04 -25.77 44.04
C ASP A 110 14.39 -24.63 44.84
N GLN A 111 15.10 -23.53 45.06
CA GLN A 111 14.54 -22.35 45.74
C GLN A 111 13.55 -21.61 44.83
N LEU A 112 13.82 -21.54 43.53
CA LEU A 112 12.91 -20.98 42.52
C LEU A 112 11.65 -21.84 42.36
N ALA A 113 11.81 -23.16 42.27
CA ALA A 113 10.69 -24.10 42.24
C ALA A 113 9.85 -24.02 43.54
N GLY A 114 10.50 -23.83 44.69
CA GLY A 114 9.83 -23.61 45.97
C GLY A 114 9.01 -22.32 46.03
N LEU A 115 9.50 -21.22 45.45
CA LEU A 115 8.74 -19.97 45.30
C LEU A 115 7.52 -20.15 44.39
N GLY A 116 7.68 -20.86 43.27
CA GLY A 116 6.58 -21.20 42.37
C GLY A 116 5.49 -22.04 43.06
N ARG A 117 5.88 -23.07 43.83
CA ARG A 117 4.94 -23.88 44.62
C ARG A 117 4.21 -23.06 45.69
N ARG A 118 4.91 -22.15 46.38
CA ARG A 118 4.29 -21.24 47.37
C ARG A 118 3.31 -20.27 46.72
N GLY A 119 3.65 -19.72 45.55
CA GLY A 119 2.75 -18.88 44.76
C GLY A 119 1.51 -19.63 44.32
N ALA A 120 1.67 -20.83 43.74
CA ALA A 120 0.56 -21.69 43.34
C ALA A 120 -0.32 -22.07 44.54
N ALA A 121 0.29 -22.43 45.68
CA ALA A 121 -0.43 -22.73 46.92
C ALA A 121 -1.20 -21.51 47.45
N ALA A 122 -0.63 -20.30 47.37
CA ALA A 122 -1.31 -19.07 47.79
C ALA A 122 -2.50 -18.71 46.87
N VAL A 123 -2.38 -18.95 45.56
CA VAL A 123 -3.47 -18.74 44.59
C VAL A 123 -4.58 -19.78 44.78
N LEU A 124 -4.23 -21.04 45.08
CA LEU A 124 -5.17 -22.13 45.29
C LEU A 124 -5.80 -22.14 46.69
N ALA A 125 -5.15 -21.55 47.69
CA ALA A 125 -5.67 -21.45 49.05
C ALA A 125 -6.96 -20.61 49.10
N SER A 126 -7.98 -21.15 49.78
CA SER A 126 -9.23 -20.42 49.99
C SER A 126 -9.11 -19.50 51.21
N PRO A 127 -9.42 -18.20 51.09
CA PRO A 127 -9.47 -17.29 52.23
C PRO A 127 -10.45 -17.81 53.29
N GLN A 128 -10.08 -17.65 54.57
CA GLN A 128 -10.94 -18.04 55.69
C GLN A 128 -12.07 -17.03 55.96
N ARG A 129 -11.87 -15.76 55.59
CA ARG A 129 -12.90 -14.72 55.76
C ARG A 129 -13.96 -14.81 54.64
N PRO A 130 -15.27 -14.84 54.95
CA PRO A 130 -16.34 -14.96 53.96
C PRO A 130 -16.30 -13.89 52.86
N ALA A 131 -16.05 -12.63 53.23
CA ALA A 131 -15.95 -11.52 52.28
C ALA A 131 -14.79 -11.68 51.28
N LEU A 132 -13.64 -12.16 51.73
CA LEU A 132 -12.48 -12.42 50.87
C LEU A 132 -12.71 -13.65 49.97
N ARG A 133 -13.46 -14.64 50.46
CA ARG A 133 -13.85 -15.80 49.66
C ARG A 133 -14.85 -15.43 48.56
N ALA A 134 -15.82 -14.56 48.86
CA ALA A 134 -16.74 -14.00 47.88
C ALA A 134 -16.02 -13.15 46.83
N ALA A 135 -15.12 -12.25 47.25
CA ALA A 135 -14.31 -11.45 46.33
C ALA A 135 -13.44 -12.32 45.41
N ARG A 136 -12.84 -13.39 45.93
CA ARG A 136 -12.09 -14.37 45.13
C ARG A 136 -12.99 -15.09 44.12
N ALA A 137 -14.18 -15.52 44.53
CA ALA A 137 -15.13 -16.18 43.64
C ALA A 137 -15.59 -15.27 42.50
N VAL A 138 -15.91 -14.01 42.81
CA VAL A 138 -16.23 -12.98 41.81
C VAL A 138 -15.04 -12.72 40.88
N GLY A 139 -13.82 -12.64 41.41
CA GLY A 139 -12.61 -12.48 40.61
C GLY A 139 -12.36 -13.65 39.64
N ILE A 140 -12.49 -14.90 40.11
CA ILE A 140 -12.36 -16.10 39.26
C ILE A 140 -13.44 -16.12 38.18
N LEU A 141 -14.68 -15.77 38.54
CA LEU A 141 -15.78 -15.68 37.59
C LEU A 141 -15.53 -14.60 36.54
N ALA A 142 -15.08 -13.41 36.93
CA ALA A 142 -14.75 -12.32 36.02
C ALA A 142 -13.62 -12.70 35.05
N VAL A 143 -12.58 -13.39 35.54
CA VAL A 143 -11.51 -13.93 34.68
C VAL A 143 -12.06 -14.98 33.71
N GLY A 144 -12.91 -15.91 34.19
CA GLY A 144 -13.54 -16.92 33.34
C GLY A 144 -14.41 -16.32 32.24
N VAL A 145 -15.24 -15.33 32.58
CA VAL A 145 -16.07 -14.59 31.62
C VAL A 145 -15.19 -13.84 30.62
N GLY A 146 -14.13 -13.19 31.07
CA GLY A 146 -13.18 -12.49 30.19
C GLY A 146 -12.50 -13.42 29.18
N VAL A 147 -12.11 -14.63 29.59
CA VAL A 147 -11.52 -15.64 28.69
C VAL A 147 -12.52 -16.12 27.62
N VAL A 148 -13.80 -16.26 27.98
CA VAL A 148 -14.86 -16.68 27.05
C VAL A 148 -15.26 -15.55 26.10
N ALA A 149 -15.36 -14.32 26.60
CA ALA A 149 -15.74 -13.15 25.81
C ALA A 149 -14.64 -12.74 24.83
N GLU A 150 -13.37 -12.83 25.24
CA GLU A 150 -12.22 -12.35 24.49
C GLU A 150 -11.14 -13.45 24.36
N PRO A 151 -11.41 -14.53 23.58
CA PRO A 151 -10.50 -15.67 23.47
C PRO A 151 -9.14 -15.28 22.87
N ASP A 152 -9.11 -14.29 21.97
CA ASP A 152 -7.88 -13.81 21.35
C ASP A 152 -6.96 -13.12 22.37
N LEU A 153 -7.51 -12.30 23.27
CA LEU A 153 -6.74 -11.67 24.34
C LEU A 153 -6.21 -12.71 25.33
N ALA A 154 -7.02 -13.71 25.68
CA ALA A 154 -6.61 -14.78 26.57
C ALA A 154 -5.46 -15.62 25.97
N ILE A 155 -5.54 -15.98 24.69
CA ILE A 155 -4.47 -16.69 23.97
C ILE A 155 -3.21 -15.84 23.91
N GLN A 156 -3.32 -14.54 23.61
CA GLN A 156 -2.16 -13.64 23.56
C GLN A 156 -1.48 -13.50 24.93
N LEU A 157 -2.25 -13.30 26.00
CA LEU A 157 -1.71 -13.23 27.36
C LEU A 157 -1.04 -14.54 27.78
N LEU A 158 -1.60 -15.69 27.38
CA LEU A 158 -0.97 -16.99 27.58
C LEU A 158 0.35 -17.12 26.81
N VAL A 159 0.39 -16.73 25.53
CA VAL A 159 1.60 -16.75 24.70
C VAL A 159 2.67 -15.82 25.29
N VAL A 160 2.30 -14.63 25.75
CA VAL A 160 3.20 -13.69 26.42
C VAL A 160 3.73 -14.28 27.72
N ALA A 161 2.88 -14.91 28.53
CA ALA A 161 3.28 -15.55 29.78
C ALA A 161 4.25 -16.73 29.53
N VAL A 162 3.94 -17.60 28.57
CA VAL A 162 4.80 -18.72 28.16
C VAL A 162 6.14 -18.19 27.62
N GLY A 163 6.11 -17.16 26.77
CA GLY A 163 7.30 -16.49 26.26
C GLY A 163 8.15 -15.86 27.36
N ALA A 164 7.53 -15.19 28.33
CA ALA A 164 8.23 -14.62 29.49
C ALA A 164 8.90 -15.70 30.34
N VAL A 165 8.24 -16.84 30.57
CA VAL A 165 8.81 -17.98 31.28
C VAL A 165 9.99 -18.57 30.49
N ALA A 166 9.86 -18.73 29.17
CA ALA A 166 10.94 -19.22 28.32
C ALA A 166 12.16 -18.28 28.33
N ILE A 167 11.93 -16.96 28.22
CA ILE A 167 12.97 -15.92 28.30
C ILE A 167 13.65 -15.97 29.67
N PHE A 168 12.88 -16.11 30.75
CA PHE A 168 13.40 -16.22 32.11
C PHE A 168 14.37 -17.40 32.22
N TYR A 169 13.93 -18.60 31.84
CA TYR A 169 14.76 -19.81 31.91
C TYR A 169 15.99 -19.75 31.00
N ALA A 170 15.82 -19.29 29.76
CA ALA A 170 16.93 -19.14 28.82
C ALA A 170 17.98 -18.15 29.34
N THR A 171 17.55 -17.02 29.92
CA THR A 171 18.45 -16.02 30.51
C THR A 171 19.18 -16.58 31.72
N THR A 172 18.49 -17.34 32.58
CA THR A 172 19.15 -17.99 33.73
C THR A 172 20.19 -19.01 33.30
N GLU A 173 19.91 -19.86 32.31
CA GLU A 173 20.86 -20.84 31.76
C GLU A 173 22.10 -20.15 31.17
N LEU A 174 21.91 -19.10 30.37
CA LEU A 174 23.01 -18.33 29.78
C LEU A 174 23.88 -17.64 30.83
N LEU A 175 23.28 -17.13 31.91
CA LEU A 175 24.01 -16.51 33.02
C LEU A 175 24.75 -17.55 33.88
N GLU A 176 24.18 -18.75 34.07
CA GLU A 176 24.84 -19.87 34.75
C GLU A 176 26.07 -20.35 33.98
N LEU A 177 25.99 -20.45 32.64
CA LEU A 177 27.12 -20.78 31.76
C LEU A 177 28.25 -19.75 31.80
N ALA A 178 27.92 -18.49 32.12
CA ALA A 178 28.86 -17.37 32.18
C ALA A 178 29.51 -17.18 33.57
N GLY A 179 28.95 -17.81 34.61
CA GLY A 179 29.45 -17.70 35.98
C GLY A 179 30.74 -18.50 36.19
N PRO A 180 31.63 -18.10 37.13
CA PRO A 180 32.76 -18.92 37.52
C PRO A 180 32.22 -20.27 38.03
N GLY A 181 32.75 -21.37 37.48
CA GLY A 181 32.31 -22.72 37.78
C GLY A 181 32.22 -22.93 39.30
N ARG A 182 31.03 -23.32 39.77
CA ARG A 182 30.80 -23.72 41.16
C ARG A 182 31.63 -24.97 41.44
N GLU A 183 32.86 -24.81 41.93
CA GLU A 183 33.54 -25.90 42.62
C GLU A 183 32.63 -26.37 43.76
N ARG A 184 32.27 -27.64 43.71
CA ARG A 184 31.45 -28.33 44.70
C ARG A 184 32.15 -28.26 46.05
N ALA A 185 31.71 -27.35 46.91
CA ALA A 185 32.11 -27.32 48.32
C ALA A 185 31.39 -28.45 49.07
N GLY A 186 31.89 -29.68 48.91
CA GLY A 186 31.62 -30.79 49.80
C GLY A 186 32.78 -30.93 50.80
N VAL A 187 32.49 -30.63 52.07
CA VAL A 187 33.12 -31.16 53.29
C VAL A 187 34.67 -31.17 53.36
N ARG A 188 35.24 -30.26 54.15
CA ARG A 188 36.13 -30.60 55.29
C ARG A 188 36.48 -29.37 56.11
N GLU A 189 36.27 -29.51 57.42
CA GLU A 189 36.69 -28.57 58.47
C GLU A 189 38.21 -28.43 58.55
N GLY A 190 38.65 -27.23 58.96
CA GLY A 190 39.87 -27.03 59.74
C GLY A 190 41.14 -26.63 59.00
N ALA A 191 41.50 -25.34 59.04
CA ALA A 191 42.77 -24.83 59.59
C ALA A 191 43.00 -23.36 59.21
N ARG A 192 43.50 -22.60 60.19
CA ARG A 192 43.86 -21.17 60.13
C ARG A 192 45.02 -20.92 59.16
N GLY A 193 45.04 -19.75 58.52
CA GLY A 193 46.24 -19.22 57.87
C GLY A 193 45.99 -17.90 57.15
N ALA A 194 46.65 -16.84 57.61
CA ALA A 194 46.57 -15.50 57.05
C ALA A 194 47.33 -15.35 55.71
N ALA A 195 47.10 -14.21 55.07
CA ALA A 195 47.85 -13.59 53.97
C ALA A 195 47.53 -14.07 52.54
N ALA A 196 46.90 -13.18 51.76
CA ALA A 196 47.59 -12.50 50.67
C ALA A 196 46.61 -11.59 49.91
N ARG A 197 46.84 -10.28 50.05
CA ARG A 197 46.27 -9.23 49.22
C ARG A 197 46.99 -9.29 47.88
N ALA A 198 46.45 -9.99 46.89
CA ALA A 198 47.00 -10.04 45.54
C ALA A 198 45.97 -9.51 44.53
N LYS A 199 46.24 -8.32 44.00
CA LYS A 199 45.67 -7.79 42.77
C LYS A 199 45.92 -8.79 41.65
N GLY A 200 44.89 -9.45 41.16
CA GLY A 200 44.91 -10.23 39.93
C GLY A 200 43.65 -9.91 39.14
N LEU A 201 43.81 -9.28 37.98
CA LEU A 201 42.72 -9.04 37.04
C LEU A 201 41.96 -10.35 36.81
N TRP A 202 40.65 -10.33 37.07
CA TRP A 202 39.73 -11.44 36.83
C TRP A 202 39.89 -12.02 35.41
N PRO A 203 40.29 -13.30 35.26
CA PRO A 203 40.19 -14.01 33.98
C PRO A 203 38.72 -14.20 33.54
N GLY A 204 37.76 -13.96 34.43
CA GLY A 204 36.32 -14.02 34.17
C GLY A 204 35.72 -12.78 33.48
N GLY A 205 36.44 -11.64 33.41
CA GLY A 205 35.90 -10.39 32.88
C GLY A 205 35.56 -10.45 31.38
N ARG A 206 36.34 -11.18 30.59
CA ARG A 206 36.08 -11.36 29.14
C ARG A 206 34.91 -12.28 28.87
N ARG A 207 34.74 -13.35 29.66
CA ARG A 207 33.62 -14.31 29.52
C ARG A 207 32.29 -13.70 30.00
N ALA A 208 32.32 -12.94 31.09
CA ALA A 208 31.15 -12.17 31.56
C ALA A 208 30.76 -11.05 30.58
N ALA A 209 31.74 -10.37 29.96
CA ALA A 209 31.48 -9.36 28.93
C ALA A 209 30.90 -9.97 27.64
N LEU A 210 31.39 -11.13 27.22
CA LEU A 210 30.85 -11.89 26.07
C LEU A 210 29.43 -12.40 26.32
N ALA A 211 29.15 -12.92 27.51
CA ALA A 211 27.82 -13.36 27.88
C ALA A 211 26.82 -12.18 27.99
N GLY A 212 27.24 -11.07 28.59
CA GLY A 212 26.45 -9.84 28.61
C GLY A 212 26.20 -9.29 27.20
N ALA A 213 27.18 -9.37 26.31
CA ALA A 213 27.03 -8.98 24.90
C ALA A 213 26.09 -9.92 24.12
N LEU A 214 26.12 -11.23 24.38
CA LEU A 214 25.21 -12.20 23.77
C LEU A 214 23.77 -12.04 24.25
N VAL A 215 23.55 -11.80 25.53
CA VAL A 215 22.22 -11.49 26.08
C VAL A 215 21.72 -10.15 25.53
N GLY A 216 22.58 -9.13 25.49
CA GLY A 216 22.27 -7.85 24.85
C GLY A 216 21.92 -8.00 23.37
N ALA A 217 22.67 -8.82 22.62
CA ALA A 217 22.41 -9.10 21.22
C ALA A 217 21.11 -9.89 21.00
N LEU A 218 20.77 -10.84 21.88
CA LEU A 218 19.51 -11.58 21.81
C LEU A 218 18.31 -10.67 22.13
N VAL A 219 18.42 -9.82 23.15
CA VAL A 219 17.39 -8.82 23.48
C VAL A 219 17.23 -7.83 22.32
N VAL A 220 18.32 -7.34 21.73
CA VAL A 220 18.28 -6.48 20.54
C VAL A 220 17.69 -7.24 19.34
N ALA A 221 18.00 -8.51 19.13
CA ALA A 221 17.43 -9.31 18.05
C ALA A 221 15.92 -9.55 18.23
N VAL A 222 15.45 -9.76 19.46
CA VAL A 222 14.02 -9.86 19.79
C VAL A 222 13.34 -8.49 19.67
N VAL A 223 13.99 -7.40 20.12
CA VAL A 223 13.52 -6.03 19.94
C VAL A 223 13.41 -5.69 18.45
N VAL A 224 14.40 -6.05 17.64
CA VAL A 224 14.41 -5.85 16.19
C VAL A 224 13.36 -6.75 15.53
N ALA A 225 13.20 -8.00 15.94
CA ALA A 225 12.15 -8.89 15.41
C ALA A 225 10.72 -8.41 15.76
N LEU A 226 10.54 -7.73 16.90
CA LEU A 226 9.26 -7.14 17.33
C LEU A 226 9.04 -5.70 16.84
N ALA A 227 10.11 -4.97 16.49
CA ALA A 227 10.09 -3.60 15.97
C ALA A 227 10.15 -3.54 14.44
N ILE A 228 10.61 -4.60 13.77
CA ILE A 228 10.33 -4.82 12.35
C ILE A 228 8.80 -4.98 12.27
N PRO A 229 8.07 -4.08 11.60
CA PRO A 229 6.66 -4.28 11.37
C PRO A 229 6.52 -5.64 10.69
N GLY A 230 5.93 -6.60 11.40
CA GLY A 230 5.69 -7.93 10.87
C GLY A 230 4.95 -7.81 9.55
N SER A 231 5.70 -8.01 8.46
CA SER A 231 5.24 -8.52 7.18
C SER A 231 4.54 -9.85 7.46
N GLY A 232 3.29 -9.77 7.90
CA GLY A 232 2.57 -10.91 8.46
C GLY A 232 1.35 -10.57 9.33
N ARG A 233 1.09 -9.29 9.67
CA ARG A 233 -0.28 -8.92 10.03
C ARG A 233 -1.11 -9.05 8.77
N HIS A 234 -1.91 -10.10 8.67
CA HIS A 234 -3.16 -10.03 7.92
C HIS A 234 -3.87 -8.77 8.42
N ARG A 235 -3.66 -7.63 7.75
CA ARG A 235 -4.76 -6.70 7.53
C ARG A 235 -5.91 -7.63 7.17
N ARG A 236 -7.01 -7.61 7.92
CA ARG A 236 -8.28 -8.10 7.37
C ARG A 236 -8.40 -7.36 6.04
N ARG A 237 -7.98 -8.00 4.95
CA ARG A 237 -8.14 -7.47 3.61
C ARG A 237 -9.64 -7.37 3.52
N ILE A 238 -10.17 -6.15 3.46
CA ILE A 238 -11.56 -5.96 3.11
C ILE A 238 -11.76 -6.86 1.89
N PRO A 239 -12.63 -7.88 1.97
CA PRO A 239 -12.74 -8.85 0.90
C PRO A 239 -13.04 -8.07 -0.37
N ILE A 240 -12.25 -8.31 -1.42
CA ILE A 240 -12.47 -7.69 -2.73
C ILE A 240 -13.74 -8.34 -3.27
N THR A 241 -14.89 -7.71 -3.08
CA THR A 241 -16.20 -8.26 -3.48
C THR A 241 -16.53 -7.93 -4.93
N THR A 242 -15.98 -6.83 -5.45
CA THR A 242 -16.17 -6.35 -6.82
C THR A 242 -14.86 -5.87 -7.41
N CYS A 243 -14.69 -6.02 -8.72
CA CYS A 243 -13.55 -5.51 -9.46
C CYS A 243 -14.10 -4.76 -10.67
N ASN A 244 -13.73 -3.48 -10.81
CA ASN A 244 -14.38 -2.56 -11.75
C ASN A 244 -15.92 -2.57 -11.62
N GLY A 245 -16.41 -2.59 -10.38
CA GLY A 245 -17.83 -2.56 -10.04
C GLY A 245 -18.58 -3.89 -10.09
N PHE A 246 -17.97 -4.98 -10.58
CA PHE A 246 -18.67 -6.26 -10.74
C PHE A 246 -17.89 -7.45 -10.15
N ALA A 247 -18.59 -8.32 -9.43
CA ALA A 247 -17.98 -9.53 -8.84
C ALA A 247 -17.45 -10.50 -9.90
N VAL A 248 -18.19 -10.67 -11.02
CA VAL A 248 -17.85 -11.59 -12.11
C VAL A 248 -16.53 -11.25 -12.82
N LEU A 249 -16.07 -10.01 -12.70
CA LEU A 249 -14.81 -9.55 -13.31
C LEU A 249 -13.59 -9.87 -12.46
N CYS A 250 -13.76 -10.13 -11.16
CA CYS A 250 -12.62 -10.26 -10.25
C CYS A 250 -11.68 -11.40 -10.59
N ASP A 251 -12.23 -12.56 -10.94
CA ASP A 251 -11.45 -13.76 -11.22
C ASP A 251 -11.08 -13.89 -12.71
N ARG A 252 -11.44 -12.89 -13.54
CA ARG A 252 -11.03 -12.83 -14.94
C ARG A 252 -9.62 -12.24 -15.06
N PRO A 253 -8.72 -12.88 -15.83
CA PRO A 253 -7.47 -12.28 -16.29
C PRO A 253 -7.72 -10.95 -17.02
N LEU A 254 -6.81 -9.97 -16.88
CA LEU A 254 -6.97 -8.66 -17.52
C LEU A 254 -7.19 -8.74 -19.04
N ASN A 255 -6.52 -9.68 -19.72
CA ASN A 255 -6.70 -9.91 -21.15
C ASN A 255 -8.02 -10.63 -21.53
N LEU A 256 -8.83 -11.02 -20.55
CA LEU A 256 -10.16 -11.60 -20.74
C LEU A 256 -11.28 -10.70 -20.18
N VAL A 257 -10.97 -9.42 -19.99
CA VAL A 257 -11.94 -8.39 -19.64
C VAL A 257 -12.04 -7.37 -20.77
N ALA A 258 -13.28 -6.99 -21.10
CA ALA A 258 -13.58 -5.86 -21.96
C ALA A 258 -13.70 -4.58 -21.12
N PHE A 259 -13.08 -3.51 -21.58
CA PHE A 259 -13.04 -2.20 -20.95
C PHE A 259 -13.62 -1.17 -21.92
N ALA A 260 -14.49 -0.32 -21.38
CA ALA A 260 -14.92 0.88 -22.10
C ALA A 260 -13.71 1.82 -22.20
N ALA A 261 -13.37 2.18 -23.44
CA ALA A 261 -12.21 3.00 -23.73
C ALA A 261 -12.61 4.33 -24.39
N ALA A 262 -11.87 5.39 -24.08
CA ALA A 262 -12.03 6.70 -24.70
C ALA A 262 -10.83 7.02 -25.59
N HIS A 263 -11.10 7.35 -26.86
CA HIS A 263 -10.11 7.86 -27.81
C HIS A 263 -9.75 9.31 -27.46
N ASN A 264 -8.45 9.64 -27.51
CA ASN A 264 -7.91 10.96 -27.14
C ASN A 264 -8.56 11.52 -25.87
N ALA A 265 -8.47 10.78 -24.78
CA ALA A 265 -9.37 10.94 -23.66
C ALA A 265 -9.24 12.29 -22.92
N MET A 266 -8.13 13.02 -23.09
CA MET A 266 -8.00 14.41 -22.61
C MET A 266 -8.70 15.45 -23.49
N SER A 267 -8.94 15.14 -24.77
CA SER A 267 -9.46 16.07 -25.77
C SER A 267 -10.93 16.30 -25.50
N ALA A 268 -11.23 17.26 -24.61
CA ALA A 268 -12.55 17.45 -24.06
C ALA A 268 -13.13 18.85 -24.29
N ASP A 269 -14.43 18.91 -24.58
CA ASP A 269 -15.17 20.15 -24.77
C ASP A 269 -15.18 21.00 -23.49
N SER A 270 -15.32 20.34 -22.32
CA SER A 270 -15.21 20.99 -21.01
C SER A 270 -13.87 21.67 -20.75
N ASP A 271 -12.82 21.22 -21.44
CA ASP A 271 -11.45 21.72 -21.30
C ASP A 271 -11.05 22.62 -22.49
N SER A 272 -12.05 23.09 -23.26
CA SER A 272 -11.89 24.04 -24.37
C SER A 272 -11.03 23.53 -25.53
N PHE A 273 -10.99 22.21 -25.76
CA PHE A 273 -10.33 21.66 -26.94
C PHE A 273 -11.11 21.99 -28.22
N ILE A 274 -10.39 22.49 -29.22
CA ILE A 274 -10.88 22.61 -30.59
C ILE A 274 -11.00 21.20 -31.16
N ASN A 275 -12.19 20.89 -31.71
CA ASN A 275 -12.50 19.55 -32.23
C ASN A 275 -12.35 18.45 -31.17
N ALA A 276 -12.85 18.72 -29.95
CA ALA A 276 -12.83 17.77 -28.84
C ALA A 276 -13.40 16.40 -29.23
N ASN A 277 -12.70 15.35 -28.79
CA ASN A 277 -13.13 13.97 -28.94
C ASN A 277 -14.17 13.57 -27.89
N GLN A 278 -14.18 14.24 -26.74
CA GLN A 278 -14.98 13.87 -25.58
C GLN A 278 -15.78 15.06 -25.02
N PRO A 279 -16.93 14.82 -24.38
CA PRO A 279 -17.73 15.88 -23.76
C PRO A 279 -17.06 16.48 -22.51
N ARG A 280 -16.27 15.67 -21.78
CA ARG A 280 -15.67 16.02 -20.49
C ARG A 280 -14.31 15.36 -20.34
N GLY A 281 -13.44 15.96 -19.53
CA GLY A 281 -12.10 15.45 -19.23
C GLY A 281 -12.07 14.06 -18.57
N MET A 282 -10.86 13.57 -18.30
CA MET A 282 -10.62 12.17 -17.90
C MET A 282 -11.24 11.75 -16.56
N VAL A 283 -11.34 12.63 -15.56
CA VAL A 283 -11.94 12.25 -14.26
C VAL A 283 -13.45 12.01 -14.36
N PRO A 284 -14.25 12.89 -15.00
CA PRO A 284 -15.64 12.58 -15.33
C PRO A 284 -15.84 11.28 -16.12
N GLN A 285 -14.90 10.93 -17.01
CA GLN A 285 -14.92 9.65 -17.73
C GLN A 285 -14.78 8.44 -16.81
N LEU A 286 -13.90 8.52 -15.78
CA LEU A 286 -13.81 7.48 -14.74
C LEU A 286 -15.14 7.31 -14.01
N GLN A 287 -15.83 8.40 -13.68
CA GLN A 287 -17.14 8.36 -13.03
C GLN A 287 -18.22 7.74 -13.93
N TYR A 288 -18.14 7.96 -15.24
CA TYR A 288 -19.05 7.36 -16.20
C TYR A 288 -18.86 5.84 -16.31
N GLY A 289 -17.62 5.36 -16.21
CA GLY A 289 -17.28 3.93 -16.30
C GLY A 289 -16.15 3.61 -17.28
N ILE A 290 -15.48 4.62 -17.83
CA ILE A 290 -14.28 4.42 -18.66
C ILE A 290 -13.15 3.92 -17.77
N ARG A 291 -12.45 2.89 -18.26
CA ARG A 291 -11.34 2.23 -17.55
C ARG A 291 -10.11 2.02 -18.43
N ALA A 292 -10.22 2.32 -19.73
CA ALA A 292 -9.10 2.38 -20.65
C ALA A 292 -9.04 3.77 -21.30
N PHE A 293 -7.88 4.42 -21.26
CA PHE A 293 -7.69 5.77 -21.79
C PHE A 293 -6.61 5.72 -22.86
N LEU A 294 -6.96 6.11 -24.09
CA LEU A 294 -5.99 6.43 -25.12
C LEU A 294 -5.60 7.89 -24.92
N ILE A 295 -4.32 8.15 -24.69
CA ILE A 295 -3.83 9.49 -24.37
C ILE A 295 -2.57 9.84 -25.14
N ASP A 296 -2.42 11.10 -25.51
CA ASP A 296 -1.24 11.60 -26.19
C ASP A 296 -0.52 12.58 -25.26
N ASP A 297 0.78 12.39 -25.13
CA ASP A 297 1.64 13.32 -24.42
C ASP A 297 2.42 14.19 -25.38
N TYR A 298 2.64 15.45 -25.01
CA TYR A 298 3.38 16.42 -25.81
C TYR A 298 4.26 17.28 -24.92
N TYR A 299 5.47 17.59 -25.40
CA TYR A 299 6.26 18.67 -24.84
C TYR A 299 5.65 20.03 -25.24
N GLY A 300 5.50 20.92 -24.26
CA GLY A 300 4.94 22.24 -24.48
C GLY A 300 5.63 23.34 -23.67
N VAL A 301 5.57 24.57 -24.16
CA VAL A 301 6.02 25.77 -23.43
C VAL A 301 4.81 26.68 -23.19
N PRO A 302 4.47 27.00 -21.93
CA PRO A 302 3.34 27.87 -21.64
C PRO A 302 3.59 29.30 -22.15
N LYS A 303 2.53 29.91 -22.69
CA LYS A 303 2.47 31.33 -23.07
C LYS A 303 1.14 31.90 -22.60
N SER A 304 1.03 33.22 -22.46
CA SER A 304 -0.20 33.85 -21.96
C SER A 304 -1.43 33.40 -22.76
N GLY A 305 -2.28 32.57 -22.14
CA GLY A 305 -3.53 32.04 -22.70
C GLY A 305 -3.44 30.76 -23.54
N PHE A 306 -2.25 30.18 -23.80
CA PHE A 306 -2.11 28.92 -24.56
C PHE A 306 -0.77 28.22 -24.34
N VAL A 307 -0.64 26.95 -24.73
CA VAL A 307 0.63 26.21 -24.71
C VAL A 307 1.15 26.03 -26.12
N ARG A 308 2.42 26.39 -26.34
CA ARG A 308 3.09 26.19 -27.63
C ARG A 308 3.68 24.80 -27.72
N THR A 309 3.35 24.05 -28.76
CA THR A 309 3.89 22.70 -28.98
C THR A 309 5.39 22.78 -29.28
N VAL A 310 6.19 21.97 -28.59
CA VAL A 310 7.63 21.86 -28.87
C VAL A 310 7.83 20.80 -29.94
N LEU A 311 8.44 21.19 -31.07
CA LEU A 311 8.82 20.22 -32.10
C LEU A 311 10.20 19.66 -31.85
N ASP A 312 10.30 18.34 -31.84
CA ASP A 312 11.56 17.63 -31.79
C ASP A 312 11.71 16.79 -33.05
N LYS A 313 12.81 16.99 -33.78
CA LYS A 313 13.14 16.21 -34.99
C LYS A 313 13.15 14.70 -34.76
N LYS A 314 13.36 14.24 -33.52
CA LYS A 314 13.38 12.83 -33.16
C LYS A 314 12.02 12.26 -32.76
N HIS A 315 11.10 13.08 -32.27
CA HIS A 315 9.86 12.62 -31.65
C HIS A 315 8.60 13.13 -32.35
N ILE A 316 8.61 14.38 -32.82
CA ILE A 316 7.53 14.97 -33.63
C ILE A 316 8.17 15.85 -34.73
N PRO A 317 8.63 15.25 -35.84
CA PRO A 317 9.15 16.02 -36.95
C PRO A 317 8.00 16.74 -37.67
N ARG A 318 8.25 17.97 -38.17
CA ARG A 318 7.25 18.78 -38.89
C ARG A 318 6.49 18.02 -40.00
N PRO A 319 7.13 17.18 -40.84
CA PRO A 319 6.41 16.39 -41.85
C PRO A 319 5.35 15.44 -41.28
N GLU A 320 5.56 14.93 -40.07
CA GLU A 320 4.56 14.10 -39.39
C GLU A 320 3.37 14.92 -38.94
N LEU A 321 3.58 16.15 -38.45
CA LEU A 321 2.48 17.07 -38.18
C LEU A 321 1.74 17.49 -39.44
N GLU A 322 2.46 17.75 -40.54
CA GLU A 322 1.81 18.05 -41.83
C GLU A 322 0.99 16.85 -42.33
N ARG A 323 1.42 15.61 -42.05
CA ARG A 323 0.66 14.40 -42.36
C ARG A 323 -0.60 14.26 -41.49
N ARG A 324 -0.52 14.59 -40.19
CA ARG A 324 -1.62 14.45 -39.22
C ARG A 324 -2.64 15.59 -39.33
N ALA A 325 -2.17 16.83 -39.39
CA ALA A 325 -3.00 18.05 -39.36
C ALA A 325 -3.28 18.64 -40.75
N GLY A 326 -2.50 18.25 -41.77
CA GLY A 326 -2.44 18.96 -43.04
C GLY A 326 -1.50 20.17 -42.98
N LYS A 327 -0.75 20.36 -44.08
CA LYS A 327 0.16 21.51 -44.23
C LYS A 327 -0.48 22.88 -43.94
N PRO A 328 -1.68 23.21 -44.43
CA PRO A 328 -2.30 24.51 -44.15
C PRO A 328 -2.54 24.78 -42.66
N ALA A 329 -2.86 23.74 -41.87
CA ALA A 329 -3.07 23.89 -40.43
C ALA A 329 -1.75 24.14 -39.69
N VAL A 330 -0.69 23.43 -40.07
CA VAL A 330 0.66 23.64 -39.52
C VAL A 330 1.19 25.03 -39.86
N ASP A 331 1.02 25.48 -41.11
CA ASP A 331 1.45 26.81 -41.55
C ASP A 331 0.63 27.90 -40.81
N ALA A 332 -0.70 27.73 -40.66
CA ALA A 332 -1.55 28.66 -39.89
C ALA A 332 -1.11 28.76 -38.43
N LEU A 333 -0.69 27.64 -37.82
CA LEU A 333 -0.18 27.61 -36.46
C LEU A 333 1.13 28.41 -36.30
N GLU A 334 2.06 28.25 -37.23
CA GLU A 334 3.30 29.05 -37.27
C GLU A 334 2.98 30.57 -37.38
N HIS A 335 1.94 30.94 -38.13
CA HIS A 335 1.47 32.33 -38.19
C HIS A 335 0.84 32.81 -36.87
N LEU A 336 0.03 31.98 -36.19
CA LEU A 336 -0.57 32.30 -34.88
C LEU A 336 0.49 32.56 -33.79
N THR A 337 1.67 31.94 -33.92
CA THR A 337 2.81 32.22 -33.02
C THR A 337 3.53 33.54 -33.31
N ARG A 338 2.96 34.41 -34.17
CA ARG A 338 3.53 35.70 -34.62
C ARG A 338 4.91 35.55 -35.27
N GLY A 339 5.12 34.47 -36.02
CA GLY A 339 6.40 34.20 -36.69
C GLY A 339 7.52 33.72 -35.76
N ALA A 340 7.25 33.50 -34.48
CA ALA A 340 8.22 32.93 -33.53
C ALA A 340 8.42 31.41 -33.70
N GLY A 341 7.74 30.79 -34.68
CA GLY A 341 7.84 29.37 -35.02
C GLY A 341 7.41 28.45 -33.88
N PHE A 342 7.96 27.25 -33.81
CA PHE A 342 7.81 26.37 -32.66
C PHE A 342 8.98 26.58 -31.67
N PRO A 343 8.75 26.51 -30.34
CA PRO A 343 9.84 26.58 -29.37
C PRO A 343 10.85 25.43 -29.58
N PRO A 344 12.15 25.66 -29.33
CA PRO A 344 13.16 24.62 -29.49
C PRO A 344 13.07 23.53 -28.40
N PRO A 345 13.56 22.29 -28.67
CA PRO A 345 13.50 21.16 -27.72
C PRO A 345 14.12 21.39 -26.33
N ASN A 346 15.09 22.29 -26.24
CA ASN A 346 15.84 22.64 -25.03
C ASN A 346 15.28 23.88 -24.30
N SER A 347 14.03 24.27 -24.59
CA SER A 347 13.37 25.39 -23.90
C SER A 347 13.34 25.18 -22.37
N PRO A 348 13.70 26.18 -21.56
CA PRO A 348 13.85 26.03 -20.10
C PRO A 348 12.51 25.80 -19.39
N ASP A 349 11.42 26.38 -19.88
CA ASP A 349 10.07 26.28 -19.30
C ASP A 349 9.25 25.13 -19.93
N LYS A 350 9.92 24.13 -20.50
CA LYS A 350 9.27 23.00 -21.15
C LYS A 350 8.62 22.09 -20.10
N HIS A 351 7.33 21.86 -20.26
CA HIS A 351 6.55 20.91 -19.47
C HIS A 351 5.91 19.85 -20.38
N ILE A 352 5.21 18.89 -19.77
CA ILE A 352 4.49 17.84 -20.49
C ILE A 352 3.00 18.07 -20.30
N TYR A 353 2.30 18.14 -21.43
CA TYR A 353 0.88 18.35 -21.52
C TYR A 353 0.24 17.15 -22.21
N LEU A 354 -1.05 16.94 -21.94
CA LEU A 354 -1.88 16.08 -22.76
C LEU A 354 -2.61 16.98 -23.77
N CYS A 355 -2.38 16.70 -25.06
CA CYS A 355 -2.85 17.48 -26.20
C CYS A 355 -3.23 16.50 -27.32
N HIS A 356 -3.80 16.96 -28.43
CA HIS A 356 -4.01 16.13 -29.62
C HIS A 356 -3.50 16.86 -30.85
N VAL A 357 -2.50 16.27 -31.52
CA VAL A 357 -1.75 16.82 -32.66
C VAL A 357 -0.90 18.06 -32.31
N PHE A 358 -1.46 19.10 -31.69
CA PHE A 358 -0.73 20.26 -31.16
C PHE A 358 -1.49 20.90 -29.99
N CYS A 359 -0.75 21.33 -28.96
CA CYS A 359 -1.28 21.89 -27.72
C CYS A 359 -2.00 23.24 -27.87
N GLU A 360 -1.78 23.94 -28.97
CA GLU A 360 -2.49 25.18 -29.28
C GLU A 360 -3.97 24.95 -29.60
N ALA A 361 -4.36 23.72 -29.99
CA ALA A 361 -5.77 23.34 -30.17
C ALA A 361 -6.47 22.99 -28.84
N GLY A 362 -5.75 22.90 -27.74
CA GLY A 362 -6.27 22.46 -26.45
C GLY A 362 -5.21 21.68 -25.70
N TYR A 363 -5.16 21.88 -24.39
CA TYR A 363 -4.18 21.24 -23.53
C TYR A 363 -4.68 21.09 -22.11
N VAL A 364 -4.20 20.05 -21.44
CA VAL A 364 -4.22 19.94 -19.97
C VAL A 364 -2.84 19.57 -19.48
N ASP A 365 -2.45 20.05 -18.29
CA ASP A 365 -1.18 19.66 -17.68
C ASP A 365 -1.19 18.18 -17.30
N MET A 366 -0.24 17.39 -17.83
CA MET A 366 -0.24 15.94 -17.61
C MET A 366 -0.02 15.60 -16.14
N THR A 367 0.86 16.32 -15.43
CA THR A 367 1.11 16.06 -14.00
C THR A 367 -0.15 16.28 -13.18
N LYS A 368 -0.87 17.39 -13.43
CA LYS A 368 -2.11 17.72 -12.75
C LYS A 368 -3.18 16.66 -13.04
N THR A 369 -3.42 16.34 -14.31
CA THR A 369 -4.42 15.35 -14.73
C THR A 369 -4.13 13.98 -14.11
N LEU A 370 -2.88 13.52 -14.15
CA LEU A 370 -2.49 12.25 -13.53
C LEU A 370 -2.57 12.28 -11.99
N THR A 371 -2.35 13.45 -11.36
CA THR A 371 -2.57 13.63 -9.91
C THR A 371 -4.05 13.52 -9.55
N ASP A 372 -4.94 14.02 -10.41
CA ASP A 372 -6.38 13.91 -10.26
C ASP A 372 -6.84 12.44 -10.46
N VAL A 373 -6.29 11.73 -11.44
CA VAL A 373 -6.51 10.27 -11.59
C VAL A 373 -6.03 9.51 -10.36
N ARG A 374 -4.84 9.83 -9.83
CA ARG A 374 -4.35 9.22 -8.59
C ARG A 374 -5.30 9.47 -7.42
N ARG A 375 -5.84 10.68 -7.23
CA ARG A 375 -6.88 10.94 -6.19
C ARG A 375 -8.05 9.99 -6.35
N TRP A 376 -8.59 9.91 -7.57
CA TRP A 376 -9.73 9.06 -7.85
C TRP A 376 -9.41 7.59 -7.56
N MET A 377 -8.21 7.13 -7.95
CA MET A 377 -7.74 5.78 -7.64
C MET A 377 -7.66 5.54 -6.12
N ASP A 378 -7.18 6.50 -5.32
CA ASP A 378 -7.12 6.38 -3.86
C ASP A 378 -8.50 6.15 -3.24
N ASP A 379 -9.51 6.86 -3.76
CA ASP A 379 -10.91 6.78 -3.30
C ASP A 379 -11.66 5.55 -3.85
N HIS A 380 -11.10 4.88 -4.88
CA HIS A 380 -11.72 3.72 -5.53
C HIS A 380 -10.74 2.53 -5.56
N PRO A 381 -10.57 1.80 -4.45
CA PRO A 381 -9.52 0.78 -4.31
C PRO A 381 -9.72 -0.46 -5.20
N ASN A 382 -10.95 -0.71 -5.65
CA ASN A 382 -11.33 -1.90 -6.43
C ASN A 382 -11.34 -1.67 -7.95
N GLU A 383 -10.65 -0.62 -8.41
CA GLU A 383 -10.63 -0.19 -9.80
C GLU A 383 -9.27 -0.46 -10.45
N VAL A 384 -9.28 -1.00 -11.67
CA VAL A 384 -8.13 -1.27 -12.51
C VAL A 384 -8.25 -0.44 -13.79
N LEU A 385 -7.19 0.28 -14.13
CA LEU A 385 -7.11 1.19 -15.26
C LEU A 385 -6.05 0.74 -16.28
N ILE A 386 -6.31 1.04 -17.55
CA ILE A 386 -5.37 0.89 -18.65
C ILE A 386 -5.11 2.27 -19.26
N PHE A 387 -3.84 2.65 -19.41
CA PHE A 387 -3.43 3.78 -20.24
C PHE A 387 -2.72 3.26 -21.47
N PHE A 388 -3.13 3.75 -22.64
CA PHE A 388 -2.43 3.54 -23.89
C PHE A 388 -1.95 4.90 -24.39
N ILE A 389 -0.64 5.12 -24.34
CA ILE A 389 -0.03 6.42 -24.59
C ILE A 389 0.46 6.48 -26.04
N GLU A 390 -0.09 7.39 -26.83
CA GLU A 390 0.57 7.88 -28.03
C GLU A 390 1.74 8.77 -27.60
N ASP A 391 2.90 8.14 -27.50
CA ASP A 391 4.08 8.62 -26.81
C ASP A 391 4.97 9.45 -27.74
N THR A 392 4.87 10.77 -27.61
CA THR A 392 5.80 11.72 -28.24
C THR A 392 6.86 12.21 -27.25
N VAL A 393 6.62 12.02 -25.95
CA VAL A 393 7.55 12.29 -24.88
C VAL A 393 8.43 11.07 -24.61
N THR A 394 9.69 11.30 -24.22
CA THR A 394 10.58 10.18 -23.87
C THR A 394 10.04 9.40 -22.66
N PRO A 395 10.19 8.06 -22.61
CA PRO A 395 9.74 7.28 -21.46
C PRO A 395 10.32 7.74 -20.12
N GLN A 396 11.56 8.27 -20.12
CA GLN A 396 12.22 8.78 -18.92
C GLN A 396 11.52 10.03 -18.38
N ASP A 397 11.10 10.95 -19.24
CA ASP A 397 10.39 12.15 -18.81
C ASP A 397 8.93 11.82 -18.44
N ALA A 398 8.26 10.94 -19.18
CA ALA A 398 6.96 10.41 -18.80
C ALA A 398 7.02 9.76 -17.41
N ALA A 399 8.02 8.92 -17.13
CA ALA A 399 8.20 8.30 -15.81
C ALA A 399 8.40 9.32 -14.68
N LYS A 400 9.10 10.44 -14.93
CA LYS A 400 9.19 11.54 -13.94
C LYS A 400 7.82 12.15 -13.64
N VAL A 401 6.97 12.33 -14.65
CA VAL A 401 5.61 12.84 -14.49
C VAL A 401 4.75 11.86 -13.68
N PHE A 402 4.79 10.56 -14.01
CA PHE A 402 4.08 9.53 -13.25
C PHE A 402 4.53 9.46 -11.78
N ALA A 403 5.84 9.57 -11.53
CA ALA A 403 6.39 9.62 -10.19
C ALA A 403 5.94 10.88 -9.44
N LYS A 404 6.00 12.05 -10.08
CA LYS A 404 5.55 13.33 -9.51
C LYS A 404 4.05 13.34 -9.20
N ALA A 405 3.24 12.70 -10.04
CA ALA A 405 1.80 12.53 -9.82
C ALA A 405 1.47 11.53 -8.70
N GLY A 406 2.45 10.74 -8.23
CA GLY A 406 2.29 9.75 -7.17
C GLY A 406 1.66 8.43 -7.65
N LEU A 407 1.76 8.11 -8.94
CA LEU A 407 1.16 6.90 -9.51
C LEU A 407 2.06 5.64 -9.38
N THR A 408 3.33 5.79 -8.99
CA THR A 408 4.33 4.69 -9.00
C THR A 408 3.85 3.42 -8.31
N ARG A 409 3.09 3.53 -7.20
CA ARG A 409 2.57 2.37 -6.45
C ARG A 409 1.51 1.56 -7.21
N TYR A 410 0.87 2.16 -8.20
CA TYR A 410 -0.19 1.52 -8.99
C TYR A 410 0.34 0.80 -10.22
N LEU A 411 1.58 1.03 -10.62
CA LEU A 411 2.09 0.56 -11.90
C LEU A 411 2.30 -0.96 -11.87
N TYR A 412 1.62 -1.64 -12.78
CA TYR A 412 1.79 -3.07 -13.02
C TYR A 412 2.90 -3.31 -14.04
N VAL A 413 3.72 -4.32 -13.78
CA VAL A 413 4.77 -4.80 -14.67
C VAL A 413 4.34 -6.16 -15.19
N HIS A 414 4.19 -6.28 -16.50
CA HIS A 414 3.91 -7.55 -17.15
C HIS A 414 5.13 -8.03 -17.96
N ASN A 415 5.53 -9.28 -17.74
CA ASN A 415 6.45 -9.97 -18.64
C ASN A 415 5.63 -10.83 -19.61
N ARG A 416 6.10 -10.94 -20.86
CA ARG A 416 5.34 -11.58 -21.94
C ARG A 416 5.10 -13.08 -21.70
N GLU A 417 6.01 -13.72 -20.97
CA GLU A 417 5.95 -15.14 -20.62
C GLU A 417 5.04 -15.42 -19.43
N ASP A 418 4.69 -14.39 -18.64
CA ASP A 418 3.88 -14.57 -17.45
C ASP A 418 2.38 -14.73 -17.81
N PRO A 419 1.62 -15.54 -17.05
CA PRO A 419 0.17 -15.54 -17.17
C PRO A 419 -0.38 -14.15 -16.81
N TRP A 420 -1.43 -13.73 -17.52
CA TRP A 420 -2.11 -12.47 -17.21
C TRP A 420 -2.72 -12.49 -15.81
N PRO A 421 -2.54 -11.44 -15.01
CA PRO A 421 -3.10 -11.37 -13.67
C PRO A 421 -4.62 -11.22 -13.75
N THR A 422 -5.32 -11.77 -12.77
CA THR A 422 -6.74 -11.44 -12.56
C THR A 422 -6.88 -10.02 -12.04
N LEU A 423 -8.04 -9.39 -12.24
CA LEU A 423 -8.30 -8.06 -11.66
C LEU A 423 -8.20 -8.09 -10.14
N ARG A 424 -8.66 -9.18 -9.49
CA ARG A 424 -8.51 -9.39 -8.05
C ARG A 424 -7.05 -9.37 -7.63
N THR A 425 -6.16 -10.03 -8.37
CA THR A 425 -4.71 -10.02 -8.08
C THR A 425 -4.15 -8.61 -8.19
N MET A 426 -4.46 -7.88 -9.26
CA MET A 426 -4.01 -6.49 -9.45
C MET A 426 -4.47 -5.57 -8.32
N ILE A 427 -5.74 -5.69 -7.89
CA ILE A 427 -6.29 -4.93 -6.76
C ILE A 427 -5.60 -5.34 -5.45
N ALA A 428 -5.42 -6.65 -5.22
CA ALA A 428 -4.83 -7.19 -4.00
C ALA A 428 -3.35 -6.81 -3.81
N THR A 429 -2.59 -6.65 -4.90
CA THR A 429 -1.20 -6.19 -4.88
C THR A 429 -1.09 -4.67 -4.90
N GLY A 430 -2.17 -3.96 -5.22
CA GLY A 430 -2.18 -2.51 -5.41
C GLY A 430 -1.61 -2.07 -6.75
N GLN A 431 -1.19 -2.99 -7.63
CA GLN A 431 -0.69 -2.71 -8.97
C GLN A 431 -1.85 -2.68 -9.98
N ARG A 432 -2.60 -1.57 -9.98
CA ARG A 432 -3.91 -1.43 -10.64
C ARG A 432 -3.90 -0.53 -11.88
N LEU A 433 -2.73 -0.11 -12.34
CA LEU A 433 -2.57 0.73 -13.52
C LEU A 433 -1.62 0.03 -14.51
N PHE A 434 -2.16 -0.35 -15.65
CA PHE A 434 -1.42 -0.97 -16.74
C PHE A 434 -1.13 0.07 -17.82
N VAL A 435 0.14 0.27 -18.17
CA VAL A 435 0.54 1.33 -19.11
C VAL A 435 1.16 0.70 -20.36
N LEU A 436 0.62 1.08 -21.51
CA LEU A 436 1.06 0.73 -22.84
C LEU A 436 1.48 2.01 -23.55
N SER A 437 2.48 1.93 -24.43
CA SER A 437 2.91 3.02 -25.29
C SER A 437 2.95 2.60 -26.75
N GLU A 438 2.64 3.48 -27.68
CA GLU A 438 2.56 3.11 -29.10
C GLU A 438 3.93 2.84 -29.73
N ASN A 439 4.96 3.58 -29.34
CA ASN A 439 6.24 3.64 -30.06
C ASN A 439 7.41 3.10 -29.25
N PHE A 440 7.52 3.47 -27.98
CA PHE A 440 8.70 3.15 -27.18
C PHE A 440 8.63 1.78 -26.52
N LYS A 441 9.82 1.18 -26.33
CA LYS A 441 10.08 0.15 -25.33
C LYS A 441 11.10 0.72 -24.36
N ALA A 442 10.70 0.97 -23.12
CA ALA A 442 11.52 1.72 -22.20
C ALA A 442 12.57 0.85 -21.50
N SER A 443 13.85 1.04 -21.82
CA SER A 443 14.94 0.43 -21.05
C SER A 443 14.99 1.02 -19.64
N GLY A 444 15.02 0.16 -18.62
CA GLY A 444 15.06 0.56 -17.21
C GLY A 444 13.73 1.04 -16.60
N ILE A 445 12.61 0.99 -17.35
CA ILE A 445 11.29 1.40 -16.88
C ILE A 445 10.30 0.24 -17.16
N PRO A 446 10.32 -0.83 -16.34
CA PRO A 446 9.72 -2.11 -16.70
C PRO A 446 8.19 -2.09 -16.83
N TRP A 447 7.51 -1.11 -16.23
CA TRP A 447 6.05 -0.94 -16.31
C TRP A 447 5.59 -0.20 -17.57
N TYR A 448 6.51 0.40 -18.34
CA TYR A 448 6.19 1.18 -19.54
C TYR A 448 6.35 0.26 -20.76
N HIS A 449 5.27 -0.44 -21.09
CA HIS A 449 5.28 -1.51 -22.08
C HIS A 449 5.09 -0.99 -23.50
N ASN A 450 5.82 -1.56 -24.47
CA ASN A 450 5.45 -1.36 -25.86
C ASN A 450 4.09 -2.03 -26.10
N GLY A 451 3.08 -1.20 -26.40
CA GLY A 451 1.70 -1.59 -26.51
C GLY A 451 1.46 -2.64 -27.59
N PHE A 452 2.12 -2.52 -28.74
CA PHE A 452 1.91 -3.42 -29.88
C PHE A 452 2.70 -4.73 -29.78
N GLU A 453 3.61 -4.86 -28.80
CA GLU A 453 4.15 -6.16 -28.41
C GLU A 453 3.11 -7.01 -27.63
N LEU A 454 2.11 -6.37 -26.99
CA LEU A 454 1.12 -7.01 -26.12
C LEU A 454 -0.32 -6.90 -26.62
N SER A 455 -0.59 -5.99 -27.55
CA SER A 455 -1.91 -5.75 -28.14
C SER A 455 -1.90 -5.81 -29.66
N GLN A 456 -3.08 -6.06 -30.21
CA GLN A 456 -3.42 -5.87 -31.62
C GLN A 456 -4.52 -4.83 -31.71
N GLU A 457 -4.68 -4.23 -32.88
CA GLU A 457 -5.79 -3.32 -33.11
C GLU A 457 -6.45 -3.48 -34.48
N THR A 458 -7.59 -2.81 -34.64
CA THR A 458 -8.19 -2.47 -35.94
C THR A 458 -7.58 -1.18 -36.49
N PRO A 459 -7.76 -0.86 -37.78
CA PRO A 459 -7.50 0.50 -38.26
C PRO A 459 -8.34 1.52 -37.49
N TYR A 460 -7.94 2.78 -37.57
CA TYR A 460 -8.59 3.89 -36.87
C TYR A 460 -9.02 5.04 -37.81
N HIS A 461 -8.50 5.10 -39.04
CA HIS A 461 -8.94 6.07 -40.04
C HIS A 461 -10.15 5.53 -40.82
N PHE A 462 -11.35 6.01 -40.48
CA PHE A 462 -12.60 5.66 -41.16
C PHE A 462 -13.34 6.93 -41.59
N ALA A 463 -13.50 7.13 -42.90
CA ALA A 463 -14.21 8.29 -43.42
C ALA A 463 -15.74 8.20 -43.23
N SER A 464 -16.26 6.97 -43.09
CA SER A 464 -17.69 6.72 -42.90
C SER A 464 -17.95 5.38 -42.22
N PRO A 465 -19.15 5.15 -41.65
CA PRO A 465 -19.45 3.92 -40.91
C PRO A 465 -19.32 2.63 -41.74
N ARG A 466 -19.48 2.71 -43.07
CA ARG A 466 -19.29 1.56 -44.00
C ARG A 466 -17.83 1.14 -44.16
N ASP A 467 -16.88 2.01 -43.78
CA ASP A 467 -15.45 1.73 -43.92
C ASP A 467 -14.91 0.95 -42.71
N PHE A 468 -15.72 0.78 -41.66
CA PHE A 468 -15.35 0.00 -40.49
C PHE A 468 -14.93 -1.41 -40.87
N SER A 469 -13.76 -1.79 -40.40
CA SER A 469 -13.19 -3.13 -40.60
C SER A 469 -12.55 -3.64 -39.31
N CYS A 470 -12.32 -4.95 -39.28
CA CYS A 470 -11.62 -5.64 -38.19
C CYS A 470 -10.23 -6.14 -38.62
N ARG A 471 -9.75 -5.72 -39.81
CA ARG A 471 -8.44 -6.12 -40.34
C ARG A 471 -7.31 -5.76 -39.37
N PRO A 472 -6.17 -6.48 -39.39
CA PRO A 472 -4.99 -6.05 -38.63
C PRO A 472 -4.51 -4.67 -39.07
N ASN A 473 -4.05 -3.86 -38.11
CA ASN A 473 -3.36 -2.59 -38.38
C ASN A 473 -1.99 -2.57 -37.71
N ARG A 474 -1.95 -2.51 -36.38
CA ARG A 474 -0.74 -2.61 -35.55
C ARG A 474 -0.85 -3.80 -34.59
N GLY A 475 0.30 -4.24 -34.08
CA GLY A 475 0.41 -5.39 -33.16
C GLY A 475 0.93 -6.68 -33.80
N THR A 476 1.41 -7.60 -32.96
CA THR A 476 1.85 -8.94 -33.41
C THR A 476 0.68 -9.95 -33.39
N PRO A 477 0.65 -10.96 -34.28
CA PRO A 477 -0.45 -11.94 -34.31
C PRO A 477 -0.66 -12.71 -32.99
N ASN A 478 0.38 -12.83 -32.18
CA ASN A 478 0.35 -13.54 -30.89
C ASN A 478 0.09 -12.59 -29.70
N SER A 479 -0.14 -11.30 -29.96
CA SER A 479 -0.46 -10.32 -28.91
C SER A 479 -1.86 -10.61 -28.35
N PRO A 480 -2.02 -10.80 -27.03
CA PRO A 480 -3.27 -11.29 -26.42
C PRO A 480 -4.33 -10.22 -26.17
N LEU A 481 -3.97 -8.94 -26.21
CA LEU A 481 -4.93 -7.83 -26.05
C LEU A 481 -5.45 -7.38 -27.41
N PHE A 482 -6.69 -6.89 -27.45
CA PHE A 482 -7.31 -6.37 -28.68
C PHE A 482 -8.01 -5.03 -28.46
N LEU A 483 -7.52 -4.00 -29.15
CA LEU A 483 -8.09 -2.66 -29.23
C LEU A 483 -8.97 -2.54 -30.48
N VAL A 484 -10.24 -2.23 -30.29
CA VAL A 484 -11.19 -1.92 -31.37
C VAL A 484 -11.38 -0.42 -31.42
N ASN A 485 -10.84 0.19 -32.49
CA ASN A 485 -10.97 1.62 -32.76
C ASN A 485 -12.31 1.90 -33.45
N HIS A 486 -13.19 2.68 -32.81
CA HIS A 486 -14.57 2.92 -33.24
C HIS A 486 -14.97 4.40 -33.23
N TRP A 487 -14.56 5.13 -34.26
CA TRP A 487 -14.96 6.51 -34.51
C TRP A 487 -14.90 6.83 -36.01
N ILE A 488 -15.48 7.97 -36.39
CA ILE A 488 -15.40 8.52 -37.74
C ILE A 488 -14.35 9.62 -37.73
N ASP A 489 -13.35 9.48 -38.59
CA ASP A 489 -12.21 10.39 -38.68
C ASP A 489 -12.34 11.29 -39.92
N THR A 490 -13.07 12.39 -39.75
CA THR A 490 -13.23 13.45 -40.75
C THR A 490 -12.58 14.77 -40.30
N GLY A 491 -11.65 14.72 -39.35
CA GLY A 491 -10.94 15.89 -38.78
C GLY A 491 -11.74 16.72 -37.78
N LYS A 492 -13.04 16.43 -37.57
CA LYS A 492 -13.88 17.03 -36.54
C LYS A 492 -14.77 15.96 -35.91
N PRO A 493 -14.43 15.44 -34.71
CA PRO A 493 -15.26 14.48 -33.99
C PRO A 493 -16.68 15.05 -33.79
N SER A 494 -17.67 14.30 -34.25
CA SER A 494 -19.07 14.75 -34.25
C SER A 494 -19.87 14.00 -33.18
N PRO A 495 -20.50 14.69 -32.21
CA PRO A 495 -21.40 14.05 -31.25
C PRO A 495 -22.59 13.36 -31.93
N GLY A 496 -23.04 13.88 -33.07
CA GLY A 496 -24.15 13.32 -33.85
C GLY A 496 -23.77 11.99 -34.51
N GLU A 497 -22.59 11.93 -35.12
CA GLU A 497 -22.05 10.69 -35.69
C GLU A 497 -21.74 9.67 -34.60
N ALA A 498 -21.10 10.09 -33.50
CA ALA A 498 -20.84 9.24 -32.36
C ALA A 498 -22.14 8.65 -31.78
N LYS A 499 -23.21 9.46 -31.65
CA LYS A 499 -24.53 8.97 -31.24
C LYS A 499 -25.09 7.92 -32.20
N HIS A 500 -24.74 7.94 -33.47
CA HIS A 500 -25.17 6.95 -34.45
C HIS A 500 -24.37 5.65 -34.38
N VAL A 501 -23.04 5.74 -34.40
CA VAL A 501 -22.15 4.57 -34.47
C VAL A 501 -21.98 3.87 -33.11
N ASN A 502 -22.02 4.61 -32.00
CA ASN A 502 -21.90 4.05 -30.65
C ASN A 502 -23.21 3.44 -30.11
N ARG A 503 -24.29 3.37 -30.90
CA ARG A 503 -25.54 2.72 -30.46
C ARG A 503 -25.29 1.26 -30.17
N PHE A 504 -25.95 0.74 -29.13
CA PHE A 504 -25.75 -0.63 -28.65
C PHE A 504 -25.70 -1.68 -29.76
N ASP A 505 -26.73 -1.78 -30.59
CA ASP A 505 -26.81 -2.82 -31.62
C ASP A 505 -25.72 -2.67 -32.68
N TYR A 506 -25.40 -1.44 -33.07
CA TYR A 506 -24.38 -1.15 -34.09
C TYR A 506 -22.97 -1.48 -33.58
N LEU A 507 -22.62 -0.96 -32.41
CA LEU A 507 -21.32 -1.15 -31.80
C LEU A 507 -21.11 -2.61 -31.36
N LEU A 508 -22.12 -3.26 -30.77
CA LEU A 508 -22.05 -4.68 -30.40
C LEU A 508 -21.89 -5.58 -31.63
N LEU A 509 -22.64 -5.31 -32.71
CA LEU A 509 -22.53 -6.07 -33.95
C LEU A 509 -21.09 -6.05 -34.46
N ARG A 510 -20.47 -4.86 -34.53
CA ARG A 510 -19.07 -4.71 -34.94
C ARG A 510 -18.11 -5.37 -33.96
N ALA A 511 -18.28 -5.18 -32.65
CA ALA A 511 -17.42 -5.79 -31.65
C ALA A 511 -17.44 -7.33 -31.76
N ARG A 512 -18.62 -7.94 -31.94
CA ARG A 512 -18.77 -9.39 -32.14
C ARG A 512 -18.24 -9.85 -33.49
N GLN A 513 -18.38 -9.04 -34.54
CA GLN A 513 -17.72 -9.32 -35.82
C GLN A 513 -16.20 -9.39 -35.64
N CYS A 514 -15.60 -8.36 -35.04
CA CYS A 514 -14.16 -8.32 -34.81
C CYS A 514 -13.71 -9.45 -33.89
N GLN A 515 -14.50 -9.80 -32.87
CA GLN A 515 -14.22 -10.95 -32.01
C GLN A 515 -14.15 -12.27 -32.80
N ARG A 516 -15.09 -12.50 -33.73
CA ARG A 516 -15.09 -13.70 -34.58
C ARG A 516 -13.95 -13.71 -35.58
N GLU A 517 -13.69 -12.60 -36.26
CA GLU A 517 -12.65 -12.49 -37.28
C GLU A 517 -11.24 -12.60 -36.69
N ARG A 518 -11.04 -12.08 -35.46
CA ARG A 518 -9.72 -12.05 -34.82
C ARG A 518 -9.50 -13.16 -33.80
N GLY A 519 -10.56 -13.87 -33.39
CA GLY A 519 -10.48 -14.89 -32.34
C GLY A 519 -10.10 -14.33 -30.97
N LEU A 520 -10.29 -13.03 -30.74
CA LEU A 520 -9.88 -12.31 -29.53
C LEU A 520 -11.05 -11.51 -28.97
N LEU A 521 -11.17 -11.47 -27.64
CA LEU A 521 -12.10 -10.57 -26.97
C LEU A 521 -11.71 -9.12 -27.28
N PRO A 522 -12.63 -8.23 -27.69
CA PRO A 522 -12.37 -6.80 -27.76
C PRO A 522 -12.11 -6.23 -26.35
N ASN A 523 -10.85 -6.23 -25.92
CA ASN A 523 -10.44 -5.78 -24.59
C ASN A 523 -10.65 -4.29 -24.39
N MET A 524 -10.31 -3.48 -25.39
CA MET A 524 -10.47 -2.03 -25.32
C MET A 524 -11.39 -1.62 -26.45
N VAL A 525 -12.62 -1.21 -26.13
CA VAL A 525 -13.58 -0.72 -27.12
C VAL A 525 -13.53 0.81 -27.07
N ALA A 526 -12.75 1.41 -27.97
CA ALA A 526 -12.43 2.84 -27.95
C ALA A 526 -13.37 3.63 -28.86
N VAL A 527 -13.98 4.68 -28.32
CA VAL A 527 -14.91 5.56 -29.04
C VAL A 527 -14.59 7.04 -28.83
N ASP A 528 -15.06 7.86 -29.76
CA ASP A 528 -15.31 9.29 -29.54
C ASP A 528 -16.67 9.49 -28.87
N TRP A 529 -16.78 10.57 -28.09
CA TRP A 529 -17.98 10.97 -27.34
C TRP A 529 -18.57 9.81 -26.53
N TYR A 530 -17.82 9.37 -25.52
CA TYR A 530 -18.15 8.20 -24.70
C TYR A 530 -19.57 8.19 -24.12
N ASP A 531 -20.18 9.37 -23.93
CA ASP A 531 -21.53 9.56 -23.37
C ASP A 531 -22.64 9.61 -24.44
N ARG A 532 -22.30 9.38 -25.71
CA ARG A 532 -23.22 9.28 -26.83
C ARG A 532 -23.30 7.81 -27.26
N GLY A 533 -24.50 7.23 -27.23
CA GLY A 533 -24.72 5.82 -27.53
C GLY A 533 -24.81 4.97 -26.27
N ASP A 534 -24.32 3.72 -26.34
CA ASP A 534 -24.41 2.75 -25.25
C ASP A 534 -23.16 1.87 -25.17
N LEU A 535 -22.01 2.53 -25.03
CA LEU A 535 -20.70 1.86 -24.90
C LEU A 535 -20.66 0.91 -23.70
N LEU A 536 -21.14 1.35 -22.53
CA LEU A 536 -21.12 0.54 -21.31
C LEU A 536 -22.00 -0.71 -21.46
N GLY A 537 -23.17 -0.60 -22.08
CA GLY A 537 -24.01 -1.75 -22.36
C GLY A 537 -23.34 -2.78 -23.27
N VAL A 538 -22.60 -2.32 -24.29
CA VAL A 538 -21.81 -3.22 -25.16
C VAL A 538 -20.73 -3.93 -24.35
N VAL A 539 -19.93 -3.19 -23.57
CA VAL A 539 -18.85 -3.75 -22.76
C VAL A 539 -19.38 -4.72 -21.69
N ASN A 540 -20.53 -4.42 -21.09
CA ASN A 540 -21.23 -5.35 -20.20
C ASN A 540 -21.52 -6.68 -20.89
N VAL A 541 -22.11 -6.64 -22.09
CA VAL A 541 -22.45 -7.86 -22.84
C VAL A 541 -21.21 -8.62 -23.32
N LEU A 542 -20.11 -7.93 -23.62
CA LEU A 542 -18.83 -8.58 -23.91
C LEU A 542 -18.22 -9.26 -22.67
N ASN A 543 -18.55 -8.78 -21.47
CA ASN A 543 -18.17 -9.34 -20.18
C ASN A 543 -19.21 -10.29 -19.57
N ASP A 544 -20.18 -10.77 -20.36
CA ASP A 544 -21.27 -11.67 -19.91
C ASP A 544 -22.12 -11.08 -18.77
N LEU A 545 -22.25 -9.76 -18.72
CA LEU A 545 -23.14 -9.03 -17.83
C LEU A 545 -24.41 -8.62 -18.59
N PRO A 546 -25.54 -8.42 -17.87
CA PRO A 546 -26.71 -7.76 -18.46
C PRO A 546 -26.33 -6.40 -19.04
N ARG A 547 -26.84 -6.06 -20.23
CA ARG A 547 -26.65 -4.73 -20.85
C ARG A 547 -26.90 -3.59 -19.87
N THR A 548 -27.91 -3.72 -19.02
CA THR A 548 -28.36 -2.72 -18.04
C THR A 548 -27.58 -2.71 -16.73
N ALA A 549 -26.56 -3.57 -16.57
CA ALA A 549 -25.73 -3.60 -15.38
C ALA A 549 -25.04 -2.24 -15.17
N ARG A 550 -25.09 -1.72 -13.94
CA ARG A 550 -24.50 -0.43 -13.57
C ARG A 550 -23.44 -0.63 -12.51
N LEU A 551 -22.42 0.22 -12.55
CA LEU A 551 -21.46 0.33 -11.46
C LEU A 551 -22.22 0.68 -10.18
N VAL A 552 -21.99 -0.07 -9.11
CA VAL A 552 -22.52 0.27 -7.79
C VAL A 552 -21.77 1.51 -7.33
N SER A 553 -22.43 2.67 -7.30
CA SER A 553 -21.84 3.88 -6.73
C SER A 553 -21.61 3.66 -5.22
N PRO A 554 -20.47 4.07 -4.65
CA PRO A 554 -20.22 3.99 -3.20
C PRO A 554 -21.11 4.91 -2.34
N THR A 555 -22.13 5.53 -2.91
CA THR A 555 -23.02 6.48 -2.23
C THR A 555 -24.46 6.25 -2.69
N SER A 556 -25.12 5.31 -2.03
CA SER A 556 -26.58 5.27 -1.92
C SER A 556 -26.95 4.85 -0.51
#